data_AF-A0A3C0YB33-F1
#
_entry.id   AF-A0A3C0YB33-F1
#
_cell.length_a   1.000
_cell.length_b   1.000
_cell.length_c   1.000
_cell.angle_alpha   90.00
_cell.angle_beta   90.00
_cell.angle_gamma   90.00
#
_symmetry.space_group_name_H-M   'P 1'
#
loop_
_entity.id
_entity.type
_entity.pdbx_description
1 polymer ?
#
loop_
_entity_poly.entity_id
_entity_poly.type
_entity_poly.pdbx_seq_one_letter_code
_entity_poly.pdbx_strand_id
1 'polypeptide(L)'
;AIERQFHHLVRTVPSQGRVVVNAAEDSLQRVLAQGCWSEQVLFGNNSRNQGGFTAQGEPNDFKVLKAGQIVAHVQWEISGVHNQLNALAAIAAAEHVGVAPEVAARALAEFQNVKRRMEVRGVVYRSGGDITVYDDFAHHPTAIR
;
A
#
# COMPACT_ATOMS: atom_id res chain seq x y z
N ALA A 1 18.97 3.78 -15.68
CA ALA A 1 18.90 2.32 -15.91
C ALA A 1 17.65 1.70 -15.28
N ILE A 2 17.40 1.91 -13.97
CA ILE A 2 16.27 1.30 -13.25
C ILE A 2 14.90 1.73 -13.80
N GLU A 3 14.66 3.04 -14.00
CA GLU A 3 13.38 3.55 -14.54
C GLU A 3 13.02 2.93 -15.91
N ARG A 4 14.02 2.66 -16.76
CA ARG A 4 13.81 1.97 -18.04
C ARG A 4 13.36 0.52 -17.86
N GLN A 5 13.89 -0.19 -16.84
CA GLN A 5 13.46 -1.56 -16.56
C GLN A 5 12.02 -1.60 -16.04
N PHE A 6 11.64 -0.63 -15.20
CA PHE A 6 10.25 -0.47 -14.78
C PHE A 6 9.33 -0.10 -15.96
N HIS A 7 9.77 0.75 -16.88
CA HIS A 7 8.99 1.02 -18.09
C HIS A 7 8.81 -0.25 -18.94
N HIS A 8 9.84 -1.09 -19.07
CA HIS A 8 9.71 -2.39 -19.74
C HIS A 8 8.71 -3.31 -19.04
N LEU A 9 8.65 -3.31 -17.72
CA LEU A 9 7.61 -4.02 -16.97
C LEU A 9 6.21 -3.46 -17.28
N VAL A 10 6.03 -2.14 -17.31
CA VAL A 10 4.75 -1.50 -17.65
C VAL A 10 4.24 -1.97 -19.02
N ARG A 11 5.14 -2.16 -20.00
CA ARG A 11 4.80 -2.67 -21.34
C ARG A 11 4.25 -4.11 -21.36
N THR A 12 4.45 -4.88 -20.29
CA THR A 12 3.94 -6.26 -20.19
C THR A 12 2.48 -6.32 -19.74
N VAL A 13 1.93 -5.21 -19.23
CA VAL A 13 0.53 -5.14 -18.80
C VAL A 13 -0.36 -4.99 -20.05
N PRO A 14 -1.38 -5.85 -20.24
CA PRO A 14 -2.27 -5.76 -21.40
C PRO A 14 -3.16 -4.51 -21.32
N SER A 15 -3.74 -4.11 -22.45
CA SER A 15 -4.65 -2.94 -22.51
C SER A 15 -5.88 -3.06 -21.62
N GLN A 16 -6.37 -4.28 -21.41
CA GLN A 16 -7.47 -4.58 -20.48
C GLN A 16 -7.02 -4.63 -19.00
N GLY A 17 -5.72 -4.57 -18.74
CA GLY A 17 -5.16 -4.56 -17.39
C GLY A 17 -5.15 -3.15 -16.79
N ARG A 18 -4.66 -3.07 -15.55
CA ARG A 18 -4.51 -1.82 -14.80
C ARG A 18 -3.14 -1.70 -14.16
N VAL A 19 -2.59 -0.49 -14.17
CA VAL A 19 -1.39 -0.09 -13.44
C VAL A 19 -1.82 0.78 -12.26
N VAL A 20 -1.54 0.30 -11.05
CA VAL A 20 -1.85 1.00 -9.79
C VAL A 20 -0.60 1.72 -9.29
N VAL A 21 -0.67 3.04 -9.11
CA VAL A 21 0.52 3.89 -8.95
C VAL A 21 0.42 4.80 -7.73
N ASN A 22 1.50 4.86 -6.95
CA ASN A 22 1.60 5.80 -5.85
C ASN A 22 1.73 7.24 -6.39
N ALA A 23 0.76 8.09 -6.06
CA ALA A 23 0.71 9.48 -6.54
C ALA A 23 1.83 10.38 -6.00
N ALA A 24 2.47 9.98 -4.90
CA ALA A 24 3.53 10.77 -4.27
C ALA A 24 4.91 10.65 -4.96
N GLU A 25 5.08 9.66 -5.84
CA GLU A 25 6.40 9.28 -6.37
C GLU A 25 6.71 9.89 -7.74
N ASP A 26 7.60 10.88 -7.79
CA ASP A 26 8.04 11.51 -9.05
C ASP A 26 8.73 10.53 -10.00
N SER A 27 9.41 9.52 -9.44
CA SER A 27 10.08 8.48 -10.23
C SER A 27 9.09 7.66 -11.05
N LEU A 28 7.93 7.32 -10.48
CA LEU A 28 6.88 6.59 -11.16
C LEU A 28 6.24 7.45 -12.26
N GLN A 29 6.11 8.76 -12.04
CA GLN A 29 5.64 9.68 -13.09
C GLN A 29 6.56 9.68 -14.31
N ARG A 30 7.89 9.71 -14.11
CA ARG A 30 8.86 9.62 -15.21
C ARG A 30 8.84 8.26 -15.92
N VAL A 31 8.55 7.18 -15.21
CA VAL A 31 8.36 5.84 -15.81
C VAL A 31 7.12 5.83 -16.71
N LEU A 32 6.00 6.35 -16.22
CA LEU A 32 4.74 6.39 -16.99
C LEU A 32 4.80 7.35 -18.17
N ALA A 33 5.54 8.45 -18.06
CA ALA A 33 5.75 9.41 -19.15
C ALA A 33 6.48 8.80 -20.37
N GLN A 34 7.18 7.67 -20.19
CA GLN A 34 7.76 6.90 -21.30
C GLN A 34 6.69 6.09 -22.07
N GLY A 35 5.49 5.92 -21.52
CA GLY A 35 4.34 5.27 -22.14
C GLY A 35 3.64 4.25 -21.22
N CYS A 36 2.31 4.27 -21.20
CA CYS A 36 1.46 3.30 -20.55
C CYS A 36 0.16 3.15 -21.37
N TRP A 37 -0.19 1.93 -21.77
CA TRP A 37 -1.36 1.63 -22.62
C TRP A 37 -2.50 0.96 -21.86
N SER A 38 -2.28 0.65 -20.58
CA SER A 38 -3.27 0.11 -19.65
C SER A 38 -3.93 1.25 -18.87
N GLU A 39 -5.09 0.97 -18.28
CA GLU A 39 -5.74 1.88 -17.34
C GLU A 39 -4.77 2.23 -16.20
N GLN A 40 -4.75 3.50 -15.78
CA GLN A 40 -3.95 3.94 -14.65
C GLN A 40 -4.87 4.38 -13.52
N VAL A 41 -4.59 3.90 -12.32
CA VAL A 41 -5.27 4.34 -11.09
C VAL A 41 -4.23 4.76 -10.09
N LEU A 42 -4.41 5.97 -9.55
CA LEU A 42 -3.53 6.53 -8.53
C LEU A 42 -4.01 6.14 -7.12
N PHE A 43 -3.07 6.06 -6.19
CA PHE A 43 -3.37 5.97 -4.76
C PHE A 43 -2.48 6.89 -3.91
N GLY A 44 -2.96 7.22 -2.71
CA GLY A 44 -2.24 7.98 -1.70
C GLY A 44 -2.74 9.43 -1.53
N ASN A 45 -2.48 9.98 -0.36
CA ASN A 45 -3.01 11.28 0.10
C ASN A 45 -2.20 12.48 -0.44
N ASN A 46 -2.10 12.58 -1.76
CA ASN A 46 -1.39 13.66 -2.43
C ASN A 46 -2.35 14.49 -3.29
N SER A 47 -2.14 15.80 -3.41
CA SER A 47 -2.95 16.68 -4.27
C SER A 47 -2.94 16.29 -5.75
N ARG A 48 -1.92 15.54 -6.20
CA ARG A 48 -1.85 14.94 -7.53
C ARG A 48 -2.83 13.79 -7.74
N ASN A 49 -3.29 13.14 -6.68
CA ASN A 49 -4.24 12.04 -6.76
C ASN A 49 -5.67 12.55 -6.99
N GLN A 50 -5.94 12.99 -8.22
CA GLN A 50 -7.27 13.43 -8.62
C GLN A 50 -8.05 12.23 -9.16
N GLY A 51 -9.03 11.74 -8.40
CA GLY A 51 -9.93 10.67 -8.82
C GLY A 51 -9.53 9.24 -8.43
N GLY A 52 -8.34 9.03 -7.86
CA GLY A 52 -7.89 7.73 -7.39
C GLY A 52 -8.32 7.39 -5.96
N PHE A 53 -7.58 6.49 -5.33
CA PHE A 53 -7.86 6.00 -3.98
C PHE A 53 -7.10 6.79 -2.92
N THR A 54 -7.81 7.29 -1.91
CA THR A 54 -7.22 8.01 -0.76
C THR A 54 -7.72 7.42 0.57
N ALA A 55 -7.00 7.72 1.65
CA ALA A 55 -7.40 7.34 3.00
C ALA A 55 -7.80 8.56 3.82
N GLN A 56 -8.76 8.42 4.73
CA GLN A 56 -9.08 9.44 5.72
C GLN A 56 -9.24 8.77 7.10
N GLY A 57 -8.34 9.11 8.02
CA GLY A 57 -8.28 8.51 9.36
C GLY A 57 -6.87 8.06 9.71
N GLU A 58 -6.74 7.39 10.84
CA GLU A 58 -5.48 6.87 11.33
C GLU A 58 -5.06 5.62 10.53
N PRO A 59 -3.75 5.28 10.48
CA PRO A 59 -3.29 4.15 9.67
C PRO A 59 -3.90 2.79 10.03
N ASN A 60 -4.40 2.62 11.26
CA ASN A 60 -5.07 1.41 11.72
C ASN A 60 -6.61 1.46 11.62
N ASP A 61 -7.18 2.64 11.37
CA ASP A 61 -8.63 2.87 11.29
C ASP A 61 -8.91 4.05 10.33
N PHE A 62 -9.27 3.72 9.07
CA PHE A 62 -9.44 4.73 8.03
C PHE A 62 -10.53 4.39 7.03
N LYS A 63 -11.22 5.45 6.60
CA LYS A 63 -12.12 5.42 5.46
C LYS A 63 -11.30 5.39 4.18
N VAL A 64 -11.72 4.56 3.23
CA VAL A 64 -11.16 4.50 1.88
C VAL A 64 -12.08 5.29 0.98
N LEU A 65 -11.52 6.23 0.24
CA LEU A 65 -12.25 7.04 -0.71
C LEU A 65 -11.78 6.74 -2.13
N LYS A 66 -12.70 6.67 -3.09
CA LYS A 66 -12.42 6.66 -4.53
C LYS A 66 -13.03 7.92 -5.12
N ALA A 67 -12.22 8.75 -5.78
CA ALA A 67 -12.67 10.04 -6.32
C ALA A 67 -13.41 10.92 -5.29
N GLY A 68 -12.95 10.90 -4.03
CA GLY A 68 -13.53 11.69 -2.93
C GLY A 68 -14.82 11.12 -2.32
N GLN A 69 -15.33 9.98 -2.82
CA GLN A 69 -16.47 9.28 -2.22
C GLN A 69 -15.99 8.12 -1.36
N ILE A 70 -16.55 7.98 -0.16
CA ILE A 70 -16.25 6.85 0.72
C ILE A 70 -16.77 5.56 0.07
N VAL A 71 -15.89 4.58 -0.10
CA VAL A 71 -16.20 3.27 -0.70
C VAL A 71 -15.92 2.10 0.23
N ALA A 72 -15.14 2.29 1.30
CA ALA A 72 -14.92 1.25 2.30
C ALA A 72 -14.39 1.85 3.61
N HIS A 73 -14.27 1.01 4.62
CA HIS A 73 -13.66 1.32 5.91
C HIS A 73 -12.75 0.16 6.31
N VAL A 74 -11.48 0.45 6.56
CA VAL A 74 -10.48 -0.53 7.02
C VAL A 74 -10.23 -0.28 8.51
N GLN A 75 -10.37 -1.35 9.29
CA GLN A 75 -9.96 -1.42 10.70
C GLN A 75 -9.14 -2.70 10.87
N TRP A 76 -7.92 -2.58 11.37
CA TRP A 76 -6.98 -3.69 11.53
C TRP A 76 -5.99 -3.42 12.67
N GLU A 77 -5.23 -4.43 13.07
CA GLU A 77 -4.21 -4.31 14.13
C GLU A 77 -2.86 -3.77 13.63
N ILE A 78 -2.76 -3.44 12.34
CA ILE A 78 -1.52 -2.98 11.70
C ILE A 78 -1.46 -1.45 11.75
N SER A 79 -0.28 -0.89 12.05
CA SER A 79 -0.03 0.55 12.06
C SER A 79 0.92 1.00 10.95
N GLY A 80 1.06 2.32 10.79
CA GLY A 80 2.00 2.95 9.86
C GLY A 80 1.38 3.34 8.52
N VAL A 81 1.65 4.58 8.10
CA VAL A 81 1.13 5.16 6.85
C VAL A 81 1.51 4.31 5.62
N HIS A 82 2.68 3.67 5.63
CA HIS A 82 3.08 2.77 4.54
C HIS A 82 2.14 1.57 4.38
N ASN A 83 1.62 1.01 5.47
CA ASN A 83 0.64 -0.09 5.40
C ASN A 83 -0.72 0.42 4.94
N GLN A 84 -1.15 1.59 5.41
CA GLN A 84 -2.35 2.26 4.88
C GLN A 84 -2.24 2.48 3.35
N LEU A 85 -1.09 2.92 2.85
CA LEU A 85 -0.84 3.08 1.41
C LEU A 85 -0.85 1.74 0.67
N ASN A 86 -0.27 0.68 1.24
CA ASN A 86 -0.33 -0.67 0.67
C ASN A 86 -1.77 -1.20 0.61
N ALA A 87 -2.59 -0.92 1.64
CA ALA A 87 -4.00 -1.26 1.64
C ALA A 87 -4.76 -0.55 0.51
N LEU A 88 -4.52 0.75 0.29
CA LEU A 88 -5.12 1.47 -0.84
C LEU A 88 -4.73 0.84 -2.19
N ALA A 89 -3.46 0.48 -2.36
CA ALA A 89 -2.99 -0.18 -3.59
C ALA A 89 -3.64 -1.56 -3.79
N ALA A 90 -3.77 -2.36 -2.73
CA ALA A 90 -4.41 -3.66 -2.76
C ALA A 90 -5.90 -3.56 -3.10
N ILE A 91 -6.62 -2.61 -2.49
CA ILE A 91 -8.04 -2.35 -2.78
C ILE A 91 -8.21 -1.90 -4.23
N ALA A 92 -7.37 -0.99 -4.73
CA ALA A 92 -7.45 -0.52 -6.12
C ALA A 92 -7.19 -1.64 -7.15
N ALA A 93 -6.33 -2.61 -6.82
CA ALA A 93 -6.07 -3.79 -7.63
C ALA A 93 -7.24 -4.80 -7.56
N ALA A 94 -7.77 -5.07 -6.37
CA ALA A 94 -8.90 -5.98 -6.17
C ALA A 94 -10.17 -5.47 -6.86
N GLU A 95 -10.42 -4.15 -6.80
CA GLU A 95 -11.56 -3.51 -7.46
C GLU A 95 -11.50 -3.66 -8.98
N HIS A 96 -10.31 -3.65 -9.58
CA HIS A 96 -10.13 -3.86 -11.02
C HIS A 96 -10.64 -5.22 -11.48
N VAL A 97 -10.50 -6.25 -10.64
CA VAL A 97 -10.92 -7.63 -10.95
C VAL A 97 -12.31 -7.97 -10.41
N GLY A 98 -13.09 -6.96 -10.01
CA GLY A 98 -14.50 -7.10 -9.63
C GLY A 98 -14.76 -7.36 -8.15
N VAL A 99 -13.75 -7.23 -7.27
CA VAL A 99 -13.96 -7.31 -5.83
C VAL A 99 -14.41 -5.96 -5.30
N ALA A 100 -15.60 -5.89 -4.69
CA ALA A 100 -16.08 -4.65 -4.08
C ALA A 100 -15.11 -4.16 -2.99
N PRO A 101 -14.81 -2.84 -2.90
CA PRO A 101 -13.86 -2.29 -1.93
C PRO A 101 -14.14 -2.69 -0.47
N GLU A 102 -15.41 -2.82 -0.09
CA GLU A 102 -15.83 -3.27 1.24
C GLU A 102 -15.44 -4.72 1.52
N VAL A 103 -15.48 -5.58 0.50
CA VAL A 103 -15.03 -6.97 0.61
C VAL A 103 -13.53 -7.01 0.82
N ALA A 104 -12.77 -6.23 0.04
CA ALA A 104 -11.32 -6.12 0.20
C ALA A 104 -10.94 -5.56 1.57
N ALA A 105 -11.67 -4.56 2.08
CA ALA A 105 -11.44 -3.98 3.40
C ALA A 105 -11.68 -4.98 4.54
N ARG A 106 -12.72 -5.81 4.46
CA ARG A 106 -12.93 -6.91 5.42
C ARG A 106 -11.80 -7.94 5.39
N ALA A 107 -11.33 -8.31 4.20
CA ALA A 107 -10.20 -9.23 4.08
C ALA A 107 -8.90 -8.63 4.67
N LEU A 108 -8.70 -7.32 4.53
CA LEU A 108 -7.58 -6.61 5.16
C LEU A 108 -7.70 -6.56 6.69
N ALA A 109 -8.91 -6.52 7.26
CA ALA A 109 -9.10 -6.58 8.71
C ALA A 109 -8.57 -7.89 9.33
N GLU A 110 -8.62 -8.98 8.57
CA GLU A 110 -8.10 -10.29 8.97
C GLU A 110 -6.61 -10.49 8.62
N PHE A 111 -6.00 -9.53 7.92
CA PHE A 111 -4.62 -9.65 7.47
C PHE A 111 -3.67 -9.59 8.67
N GLN A 112 -3.01 -10.72 8.94
CA GLN A 112 -1.89 -10.78 9.85
C GLN A 112 -0.63 -10.47 9.05
N ASN A 113 0.11 -9.43 9.47
CA ASN A 113 1.30 -8.94 8.79
C ASN A 113 2.24 -10.08 8.36
N VAL A 114 2.99 -9.89 7.27
CA VAL A 114 3.92 -10.91 6.78
C VAL A 114 4.96 -11.20 7.87
N LYS A 115 5.26 -12.47 8.14
CA LYS A 115 6.31 -12.88 9.08
C LYS A 115 7.57 -12.04 8.87
N ARG A 116 8.21 -11.63 9.97
CA ARG A 116 9.42 -10.77 10.00
C ARG A 116 9.19 -9.31 9.57
N ARG A 117 8.03 -8.72 9.89
CA ARG A 117 7.83 -7.26 9.95
C ARG A 117 7.47 -6.86 11.38
N MET A 118 8.43 -6.37 12.15
CA MET A 118 8.32 -6.10 13.59
C MET A 118 7.70 -7.26 14.37
N GLU A 119 8.07 -8.49 14.03
CA GLU A 119 7.51 -9.69 14.67
C GLU A 119 8.15 -9.90 16.04
N VAL A 120 7.35 -9.92 17.11
CA VAL A 120 7.86 -10.26 18.44
C VAL A 120 8.26 -11.74 18.45
N ARG A 121 9.57 -12.01 18.54
CA ARG A 121 10.12 -13.37 18.65
C ARG A 121 10.16 -13.87 20.09
N GLY A 122 10.08 -12.96 21.05
CA GLY A 122 10.01 -13.28 22.47
C GLY A 122 10.18 -12.08 23.36
N VAL A 123 9.80 -12.25 24.63
CA VAL A 123 10.03 -11.29 25.72
C VAL A 123 10.88 -11.96 26.77
N VAL A 124 11.97 -11.30 27.18
CA VAL A 124 12.83 -11.74 28.27
C VAL A 124 12.59 -10.85 29.47
N TYR A 125 11.90 -11.39 30.48
CA TYR A 125 11.58 -10.73 31.74
C TYR A 125 12.82 -10.61 32.63
N ARG A 126 13.05 -9.42 33.20
CA ARG A 126 14.24 -9.13 34.03
C ARG A 126 13.87 -8.20 35.17
N SER A 127 14.59 -8.27 36.28
CA SER A 127 14.37 -7.41 37.46
C SER A 127 14.55 -5.91 37.18
N GLY A 128 15.19 -5.53 36.08
CA GLY A 128 15.38 -4.14 35.64
C GLY A 128 14.47 -3.69 34.49
N GLY A 129 13.46 -4.49 34.12
CA GLY A 129 12.56 -4.23 33.00
C GLY A 129 12.61 -5.30 31.91
N ASP A 130 11.55 -5.37 31.12
CA ASP A 130 11.37 -6.40 30.09
C ASP A 130 12.06 -6.02 28.80
N ILE A 131 12.61 -7.02 28.11
CA ILE A 131 13.20 -6.83 26.78
C ILE A 131 12.41 -7.64 25.76
N THR A 132 11.82 -6.93 24.80
CA THR A 132 11.08 -7.49 23.67
C THR A 132 11.99 -7.61 22.46
N VAL A 133 12.09 -8.80 21.89
CA VAL A 133 12.88 -9.09 20.68
C VAL A 133 11.96 -9.01 19.47
N TYR A 134 12.26 -8.10 18.55
CA TYR A 134 11.55 -7.96 17.28
C TYR A 134 12.41 -8.48 16.11
N ASP A 135 11.83 -9.22 15.18
CA ASP A 135 12.41 -9.61 13.88
C ASP A 135 11.77 -8.77 12.76
N ASP A 136 12.59 -8.04 12.03
CA ASP A 136 12.17 -7.16 10.94
C ASP A 136 13.05 -7.34 9.69
N PHE A 137 12.43 -7.35 8.50
CA PHE A 137 13.08 -7.56 7.22
C PHE A 137 13.69 -6.27 6.62
N ALA A 138 13.60 -5.14 7.31
CA ALA A 138 14.15 -3.88 6.87
C ALA A 138 15.67 -3.99 6.61
N HIS A 139 16.04 -3.96 5.32
CA HIS A 139 17.42 -3.95 4.85
C HIS A 139 17.75 -2.68 4.07
N HIS A 140 16.74 -1.89 3.69
CA HIS A 140 16.92 -0.57 3.09
C HIS A 140 16.85 0.53 4.15
N PRO A 141 17.68 1.60 4.07
CA PRO A 141 17.68 2.69 5.04
C PRO A 141 16.31 3.35 5.24
N THR A 142 15.48 3.40 4.20
CA THR A 142 14.10 3.91 4.24
C THR A 142 13.14 3.01 5.00
N ALA A 143 13.45 1.72 5.11
CA ALA A 143 12.66 0.75 5.87
C ALA A 143 13.07 0.67 7.36
N ILE A 144 14.25 1.21 7.72
CA ILE A 144 14.79 1.23 9.08
C ILE A 144 14.43 2.54 9.81
N ARG A 145 13.95 3.54 9.08
CA ARG A 145 13.74 4.90 9.58
C ARG A 145 12.37 5.14 10.21
#